data_AF-A0A841C1F2-F1
#
_entry.id   AF-A0A841C1F2-F1
#
_cell.length_a   1.000
_cell.length_b   1.000
_cell.length_c   1.000
_cell.angle_alpha   90.00
_cell.angle_beta   90.00
_cell.angle_gamma   90.00
#
_symmetry.space_group_name_H-M   'P 1'
#
loop_
_entity.id
_entity.type
_entity.pdbx_description
1 polymer ?
#
loop_
_entity_poly.entity_id
_entity_poly.type
_entity_poly.pdbx_seq_one_letter_code
_entity_poly.pdbx_strand_id
1 'polypeptide(L)'
;MSTEVHPPELRRTAALLDDAAEALLAAGDKLSRVAVPADPHAADGPDVGGALSRLGRRCADETFALKIAAEQLANGLREAADQAVAADNQAARALRYAAGAGV
;
A
#
# COMPACT_ATOMS: atom_id res chain seq x y z
N MET A 1 -21.96 3.10 16.84
CA MET A 1 -21.36 3.98 15.82
C MET A 1 -21.67 3.35 14.47
N SER A 2 -22.46 4.01 13.64
CA SER A 2 -22.70 3.54 12.26
C SER A 2 -21.53 4.04 11.43
N THR A 3 -20.57 3.18 11.11
CA THR A 3 -19.57 3.48 10.10
C THR A 3 -20.26 3.37 8.74
N GLU A 4 -20.83 4.48 8.27
CA GLU A 4 -21.25 4.58 6.87
C GLU A 4 -20.01 4.38 6.00
N VAL A 5 -19.93 3.22 5.37
CA VAL A 5 -18.87 2.89 4.44
C VAL A 5 -19.14 3.70 3.18
N HIS A 6 -18.26 4.65 2.85
CA HIS A 6 -18.40 5.50 1.67
C HIS A 6 -17.51 4.96 0.53
N PRO A 7 -18.04 4.23 -0.47
CA PRO A 7 -17.22 3.54 -1.47
C PRO A 7 -16.27 4.46 -2.26
N PRO A 8 -16.66 5.71 -2.63
CA PRO A 8 -15.72 6.65 -3.25
C PRO A 8 -14.50 6.99 -2.38
N GLU A 9 -14.66 7.08 -1.06
CA GLU A 9 -13.55 7.38 -0.16
C GLU A 9 -12.62 6.17 -0.02
N LEU A 10 -13.17 4.96 0.06
CA LEU A 10 -12.37 3.74 0.05
C LEU A 10 -11.51 3.63 -1.23
N ARG A 11 -12.11 3.89 -2.40
CA ARG A 11 -11.38 3.88 -3.68
C ARG A 11 -10.31 4.96 -3.73
N ARG A 12 -10.60 6.16 -3.21
CA ARG A 12 -9.62 7.26 -3.13
C ARG A 12 -8.43 6.87 -2.24
N THR A 13 -8.70 6.28 -1.08
CA THR A 13 -7.65 5.81 -0.16
C THR A 13 -6.84 4.67 -0.78
N ALA A 14 -7.47 3.75 -1.52
CA ALA A 14 -6.75 2.72 -2.26
C ALA A 14 -5.78 3.32 -3.30
N ALA A 15 -6.19 4.34 -4.04
CA ALA A 15 -5.31 5.02 -5.00
C ALA A 15 -4.12 5.71 -4.31
N LEU A 16 -4.34 6.36 -3.16
CA LEU A 16 -3.24 6.95 -2.38
C LEU A 16 -2.23 5.91 -1.89
N LEU A 17 -2.68 4.69 -1.59
CA LEU A 17 -1.81 3.59 -1.21
C LEU A 17 -1.00 3.05 -2.40
N ASP A 18 -1.57 3.03 -3.61
CA ASP A 18 -0.82 2.69 -4.83
C ASP A 18 0.30 3.71 -5.08
N ASP A 19 -0.02 5.01 -5.03
CA ASP A 19 0.95 6.09 -5.21
C ASP A 19 2.09 5.98 -4.18
N ALA A 20 1.74 5.67 -2.93
CA ALA A 20 2.73 5.45 -1.87
C ALA A 20 3.59 4.20 -2.13
N ALA A 21 3.00 3.12 -2.63
CA ALA A 21 3.71 1.89 -2.98
C ALA A 21 4.73 2.12 -4.11
N GLU A 22 4.39 2.92 -5.12
CA GLU A 22 5.33 3.33 -6.18
C GLU A 22 6.46 4.21 -5.65
N ALA A 23 6.14 5.17 -4.77
CA ALA A 23 7.15 6.01 -4.14
C ALA A 23 8.14 5.20 -3.28
N LEU A 24 7.64 4.21 -2.55
CA LEU A 24 8.46 3.26 -1.79
C LEU A 24 9.37 2.45 -2.71
N LEU A 25 8.84 1.90 -3.82
CA LEU A 25 9.65 1.18 -4.80
C LEU A 25 10.81 2.04 -5.31
N ALA A 26 10.52 3.30 -5.70
CA ALA A 26 11.54 4.23 -6.17
C ALA A 26 12.60 4.57 -5.10
N ALA A 27 12.21 4.65 -3.82
CA ALA A 27 13.12 4.87 -2.71
C ALA A 27 14.03 3.65 -2.47
N GLY A 28 13.46 2.45 -2.46
CA GLY A 28 14.22 1.19 -2.33
C GLY A 28 15.21 1.00 -3.48
N ASP A 29 14.80 1.31 -4.70
CA ASP A 29 15.67 1.28 -5.89
C ASP A 29 16.86 2.24 -5.74
N LYS A 30 16.62 3.46 -5.26
CA LYS A 30 17.69 4.43 -4.98
C LYS A 30 18.66 3.91 -3.92
N LEU A 31 18.14 3.37 -2.81
CA LEU A 31 18.94 2.82 -1.71
C LEU A 31 19.83 1.66 -2.17
N SER A 32 19.32 0.77 -3.02
CA SER A 32 20.10 -0.36 -3.56
C SER A 32 21.28 0.08 -4.43
N ARG A 33 21.23 1.30 -4.99
CA ARG A 33 22.27 1.88 -5.86
C ARG A 33 23.24 2.79 -5.10
N VAL A 34 23.03 3.04 -3.80
CA VAL A 34 23.96 3.83 -2.99
C VAL A 34 25.25 3.02 -2.82
N ALA A 35 26.24 3.33 -3.64
CA ALA A 35 27.59 2.85 -3.47
C ALA A 35 28.30 3.68 -2.41
N VAL A 36 28.83 3.02 -1.38
CA VAL A 36 29.72 3.67 -0.42
C VAL A 36 31.14 3.63 -1.00
N PRO A 37 31.77 4.78 -1.28
CA PRO A 37 33.16 4.78 -1.73
C PRO A 37 34.03 4.12 -0.65
N ALA A 38 34.79 3.11 -1.05
CA ALA A 38 35.77 2.49 -0.16
C ALA A 38 36.87 3.52 0.14
N ASP A 39 37.05 3.86 1.41
CA ASP A 39 38.17 4.70 1.85
C ASP A 39 39.47 3.88 1.72
N PRO A 40 40.40 4.26 0.83
CA PRO A 40 41.66 3.54 0.64
C PRO A 40 42.59 3.58 1.85
N HIS A 41 42.30 4.41 2.87
CA HIS A 41 43.08 4.53 4.11
C HIS A 41 42.45 3.80 5.31
N ALA A 42 41.31 3.14 5.15
CA ALA A 42 40.58 2.48 6.24
C ALA A 42 41.14 1.10 6.66
N ALA A 43 42.40 0.77 6.32
CA ALA A 43 43.00 -0.55 6.53
C ALA A 43 42.94 -1.06 7.99
N ASP A 44 42.88 -0.15 8.97
CA ASP A 44 42.76 -0.44 10.41
C ASP A 44 41.49 0.15 11.05
N GLY A 45 40.55 0.64 10.25
CA GLY A 45 39.30 1.28 10.70
C GLY A 45 38.14 0.28 10.86
N PRO A 46 37.08 0.64 11.62
CA PRO A 46 35.87 -0.17 11.66
C PRO A 46 35.30 -0.36 10.24
N ASP A 47 34.73 -1.55 9.96
CA ASP A 47 34.10 -1.91 8.67
C ASP A 47 32.81 -1.09 8.43
N VAL A 48 32.98 0.19 8.11
CA VAL A 48 31.89 1.14 7.82
C VAL A 48 31.20 0.78 6.50
N GLY A 49 31.96 0.33 5.50
CA GLY A 49 31.43 -0.07 4.19
C GLY A 49 30.50 -1.27 4.29
N GLY A 50 30.88 -2.32 5.02
CA GLY A 50 30.02 -3.48 5.25
C GLY A 50 28.82 -3.16 6.14
N ALA A 51 28.96 -2.28 7.14
CA ALA A 51 27.84 -1.83 7.97
C ALA A 51 26.79 -1.06 7.16
N LEU A 52 27.22 -0.13 6.30
CA LEU A 52 26.33 0.62 5.41
C LEU A 52 25.69 -0.28 4.36
N SER A 53 26.42 -1.25 3.82
CA SER A 53 25.87 -2.23 2.87
C SER A 53 24.76 -3.09 3.51
N ARG A 54 24.97 -3.54 4.76
CA ARG A 54 23.95 -4.27 5.53
C ARG A 54 22.72 -3.41 5.84
N LEU A 55 22.94 -2.14 6.22
CA LEU A 55 21.87 -1.18 6.47
C LEU A 55 21.06 -0.92 5.19
N GLY A 56 21.73 -0.65 4.07
CA GLY A 56 21.09 -0.42 2.77
C GLY A 56 20.24 -1.60 2.33
N ARG A 57 20.75 -2.84 2.49
CA ARG A 57 19.96 -4.04 2.20
C ARG A 57 18.75 -4.17 3.11
N ARG A 58 18.90 -3.98 4.43
CA ARG A 58 17.77 -4.02 5.37
C ARG A 58 16.71 -2.97 5.01
N CYS A 59 17.11 -1.73 4.71
CA CYS A 59 16.17 -0.70 4.31
C CYS A 59 15.45 -1.05 3.00
N ALA A 60 16.14 -1.65 2.02
CA ALA A 60 15.50 -2.12 0.79
C ALA A 60 14.47 -3.23 1.06
N ASP A 61 14.80 -4.20 1.90
CA ASP A 61 13.90 -5.31 2.27
C ASP A 61 12.65 -4.79 3.01
N GLU A 62 12.83 -3.87 3.97
CA GLU A 62 11.72 -3.23 4.70
C GLU A 62 10.83 -2.40 3.77
N THR A 63 11.44 -1.66 2.85
CA THR A 63 10.71 -0.86 1.85
C THR A 63 9.86 -1.74 0.93
N PHE A 64 10.38 -2.89 0.52
CA PHE A 64 9.65 -3.85 -0.30
C PHE A 64 8.50 -4.51 0.48
N ALA A 65 8.70 -4.83 1.75
CA ALA A 65 7.63 -5.34 2.61
C ALA A 65 6.50 -4.31 2.81
N LEU A 66 6.84 -3.04 3.03
CA LEU A 66 5.89 -1.93 3.13
C LEU A 66 5.08 -1.75 1.84
N LYS A 67 5.72 -1.85 0.67
CA LYS A 67 5.04 -1.82 -0.64
C LYS A 67 3.98 -2.91 -0.72
N ILE A 68 4.34 -4.16 -0.40
CA ILE A 68 3.40 -5.29 -0.45
C ILE A 68 2.22 -5.06 0.49
N ALA A 69 2.48 -4.59 1.71
CA ALA A 69 1.41 -4.30 2.67
C ALA A 69 0.47 -3.19 2.18
N ALA A 70 1.00 -2.14 1.54
CA ALA A 70 0.21 -1.08 0.94
C ALA A 70 -0.68 -1.60 -0.21
N GLU A 71 -0.14 -2.43 -1.11
CA GLU A 71 -0.89 -3.04 -2.21
C GLU A 71 -2.00 -3.97 -1.71
N GLN A 72 -1.72 -4.78 -0.68
CA GLN A 72 -2.72 -5.65 -0.05
C GLN A 72 -3.85 -4.84 0.58
N LEU A 73 -3.52 -3.75 1.28
CA LEU A 73 -4.51 -2.86 1.87
C LEU A 73 -5.34 -2.15 0.79
N ALA A 74 -4.72 -1.67 -0.27
CA ALA A 74 -5.40 -1.05 -1.41
C ALA A 74 -6.41 -2.02 -2.05
N ASN A 75 -6.04 -3.29 -2.24
CA ASN A 75 -6.94 -4.32 -2.73
C ASN A 75 -8.11 -4.56 -1.78
N GLY A 76 -7.87 -4.69 -0.47
CA GLY A 76 -8.94 -4.87 0.51
C GLY A 76 -9.93 -3.69 0.55
N LEU A 77 -9.45 -2.46 0.36
CA LEU A 77 -10.31 -1.28 0.27
C LEU A 77 -11.18 -1.29 -1.00
N ARG A 78 -10.65 -1.74 -2.13
CA ARG A 78 -11.43 -1.89 -3.37
C ARG A 78 -12.51 -2.95 -3.22
N GLU A 79 -12.16 -4.10 -2.65
CA GLU A 79 -13.12 -5.18 -2.38
C GLU A 79 -14.25 -4.71 -1.43
N ALA A 80 -13.90 -4.00 -0.36
CA ALA A 80 -14.90 -3.42 0.55
C ALA A 80 -15.81 -2.41 -0.16
N ALA A 81 -15.26 -1.58 -1.05
CA ALA A 81 -16.04 -0.64 -1.85
C ALA A 81 -17.00 -1.36 -2.81
N ASP A 82 -16.55 -2.43 -3.46
CA ASP A 82 -17.37 -3.25 -4.37
C ASP A 82 -18.51 -3.95 -3.62
N GLN A 83 -18.22 -4.49 -2.44
CA GLN A 83 -19.23 -5.13 -1.57
C GLN A 83 -20.29 -4.14 -1.09
N ALA A 84 -19.88 -2.93 -0.69
CA ALA A 84 -20.81 -1.89 -0.27
C ALA A 84 -21.76 -1.48 -1.41
N VAL A 85 -21.22 -1.25 -2.62
CA VAL A 85 -22.05 -0.92 -3.80
C VAL A 85 -22.99 -2.08 -4.17
N ALA A 86 -22.54 -3.32 -4.04
CA ALA A 86 -23.39 -4.49 -4.30
C ALA A 86 -24.54 -4.58 -3.30
N ALA A 87 -24.28 -4.35 -2.01
CA ALA A 87 -25.28 -4.35 -0.95
C ALA A 87 -26.34 -3.25 -1.17
N ASP A 88 -25.91 -2.03 -1.51
CA ASP A 88 -26.81 -0.91 -1.81
C ASP A 88 -27.72 -1.22 -3.01
N ASN A 89 -27.15 -1.80 -4.07
CA ASN A 89 -27.93 -2.20 -5.24
C ASN A 89 -28.96 -3.30 -4.92
N GLN A 90 -28.60 -4.26 -4.06
CA GLN A 90 -29.51 -5.31 -3.63
C GLN A 90 -30.66 -4.74 -2.78
N ALA A 91 -30.35 -3.83 -1.85
CA ALA A 91 -31.36 -3.13 -1.05
C ALA A 91 -32.32 -2.31 -1.93
N ALA A 92 -31.78 -1.55 -2.89
CA ALA A 92 -32.58 -0.76 -3.83
C ALA A 92 -33.51 -1.64 -4.69
N ARG A 93 -33.03 -2.81 -5.14
CA ARG A 93 -33.86 -3.79 -5.87
C ARG A 93 -34.98 -4.34 -4.99
N ALA A 94 -34.67 -4.76 -3.77
CA ALA A 94 -35.66 -5.29 -2.83
C ALA A 94 -36.78 -4.28 -2.55
N LEU A 95 -36.45 -3.01 -2.34
CA LEU A 95 -37.42 -1.93 -2.14
C LEU A 95 -38.33 -1.73 -3.36
N ARG A 96 -37.78 -1.77 -4.59
CA ARG A 96 -38.58 -1.67 -5.82
C ARG A 96 -39.54 -2.84 -5.99
N TYR A 97 -39.11 -4.06 -5.69
CA TYR A 97 -39.99 -5.23 -5.72
C TYR A 97 -41.12 -5.12 -4.70
N ALA A 98 -40.81 -4.72 -3.47
CA ALA A 98 -41.82 -4.51 -2.43
C ALA A 98 -42.84 -3.41 -2.81
N ALA A 99 -42.39 -2.32 -3.43
CA ALA A 99 -43.27 -1.25 -3.88
C ALA A 99 -44.13 -1.63 -5.10
N GLY A 100 -43.63 -2.51 -5.98
CA GLY A 100 -44.35 -2.96 -7.18
C GLY A 100 -45.32 -4.13 -6.96
N ALA A 101 -45.14 -4.92 -5.90
CA ALA A 101 -45.99 -6.07 -5.57
C ALA A 101 -47.24 -5.71 -4.74
N GLY A 102 -47.44 -4.42 -4.42
CA GLY A 102 -48.54 -3.92 -3.61
C GLY A 102 -49.69 -3.27 -4.39
N VAL A 103 -49.81 -3.51 -5.71
CA VAL A 103 -50.93 -3.04 -6.56
C VAL A 103 -51.80 -4.21 -6.97
#